data_AF-A0A817UNV2-F1
#
_entry.id   AF-A0A817UNV2-F1
#
_cell.length_a   1.000
_cell.length_b   1.000
_cell.length_c   1.000
_cell.angle_alpha   90.00
_cell.angle_beta   90.00
_cell.angle_gamma   90.00
#
_symmetry.space_group_name_H-M   'P 1'
#
loop_
_entity.id
_entity.type
_entity.pdbx_description
1 polymer ?
#
loop_
_entity_poly.entity_id
_entity_poly.type
_entity_poly.pdbx_seq_one_letter_code
_entity_poly.pdbx_strand_id
1 'polypeptide(L)'
;MALYYQYPSADAGLLTVKKKKQISNENLYRLAVQKELKNYLNANKIEVRGQNANWLPPGYMIIDIESTIGQRYAYQTAKRKTFSDMIEAFIGAFLISTNYTTTIQFMHWLGLYVSPIAKLPSILRSNIEPTSEQQISEIINKFFHDKAFNEIETMINYTFQSKAYLIAAFTHPSNFANRLTDCYERLEFLGDAILDFFSYTLCIRQLQPECDASESIEKMDDKPIAICIVRMTNGILVEGRGVNAKIAKMNACRQALKKSKLQ
;
A
#
# COMPACT_ATOMS: atom_id res chain seq x y z
N MET A 1 0.39 -6.27 -0.40
CA MET A 1 -0.22 -7.47 0.20
C MET A 1 0.42 -8.77 -0.29
N ALA A 2 0.24 -9.22 -1.54
CA ALA A 2 0.66 -10.57 -1.98
C ALA A 2 2.14 -10.93 -1.72
N LEU A 3 3.07 -10.00 -1.99
CA LEU A 3 4.51 -10.22 -1.75
C LEU A 3 4.84 -10.48 -0.27
N TYR A 4 4.10 -9.86 0.66
CA TYR A 4 4.31 -10.05 2.10
C TYR A 4 4.02 -11.50 2.53
N TYR A 5 2.99 -12.12 1.95
CA TYR A 5 2.62 -13.51 2.21
C TYR A 5 3.54 -14.50 1.52
N GLN A 6 3.90 -14.23 0.26
CA GLN A 6 4.68 -15.16 -0.55
C GLN A 6 6.14 -15.26 -0.10
N TYR A 7 6.68 -14.20 0.52
CA TYR A 7 8.06 -14.17 1.01
C TYR A 7 8.10 -13.89 2.53
N PRO A 8 7.79 -14.91 3.37
CA PRO A 8 7.77 -14.76 4.83
C PRO A 8 9.10 -14.32 5.45
N SER A 9 10.23 -14.69 4.82
CA SER A 9 11.57 -14.39 5.33
C SER A 9 12.24 -13.19 4.66
N ALA A 10 11.54 -12.50 3.74
CA ALA A 10 12.11 -11.34 3.05
C ALA A 10 11.99 -10.08 3.91
N ASP A 11 13.07 -9.29 3.92
CA ASP A 11 13.08 -7.94 4.48
C ASP A 11 12.31 -6.92 3.61
N ALA A 12 12.09 -5.72 4.16
CA ALA A 12 11.39 -4.65 3.47
C ALA A 12 12.07 -4.21 2.16
N GLY A 13 13.40 -4.26 2.09
CA GLY A 13 14.18 -3.88 0.91
C GLY A 13 13.94 -4.83 -0.26
N LEU A 14 14.05 -6.14 -0.03
CA LEU A 14 13.79 -7.18 -1.02
C LEU A 14 12.32 -7.17 -1.47
N LEU A 15 11.39 -6.96 -0.55
CA LEU A 15 9.96 -6.80 -0.87
C LEU A 15 9.73 -5.58 -1.77
N THR A 16 10.41 -4.47 -1.50
CA THR A 16 10.36 -3.25 -2.32
C THR A 16 10.93 -3.47 -3.72
N VAL A 17 12.07 -4.16 -3.84
CA VAL A 17 12.65 -4.52 -5.15
C VAL A 17 11.69 -5.41 -5.95
N LYS A 18 11.08 -6.41 -5.30
CA LYS A 18 10.08 -7.28 -5.95
C LYS A 18 8.83 -6.50 -6.35
N LYS A 19 8.33 -5.59 -5.50
CA LYS A 19 7.22 -4.68 -5.79
C LYS A 19 7.55 -3.88 -7.06
N LYS A 20 8.66 -3.14 -7.06
CA LYS A 20 9.12 -2.32 -8.20
C LYS A 20 9.22 -3.11 -9.49
N LYS A 21 9.71 -4.35 -9.45
CA LYS A 21 9.76 -5.21 -10.64
C LYS A 21 8.37 -5.50 -11.19
N GLN A 22 7.42 -5.84 -10.32
CA GLN A 22 6.06 -6.20 -10.70
C GLN A 22 5.24 -5.01 -11.21
N ILE A 23 5.35 -3.84 -10.56
CA ILE A 23 4.63 -2.62 -10.95
C ILE A 23 5.42 -1.73 -11.92
N SER A 24 6.52 -2.23 -12.48
CA SER A 24 7.31 -1.45 -13.44
C SER A 24 6.52 -1.19 -14.71
N ASN A 25 6.70 0.00 -15.29
CA ASN A 25 6.06 0.37 -16.57
C ASN A 25 6.35 -0.65 -17.68
N GLU A 26 7.55 -1.25 -17.69
CA GLU A 26 7.91 -2.29 -18.65
C GLU A 26 7.09 -3.56 -18.46
N ASN A 27 6.91 -4.01 -17.21
CA ASN A 27 6.10 -5.19 -16.94
C ASN A 27 4.61 -4.93 -17.25
N LEU A 28 4.07 -3.78 -16.85
CA LEU A 28 2.67 -3.43 -17.12
C LEU A 28 2.39 -3.29 -18.62
N TYR A 29 3.30 -2.67 -19.38
CA TYR A 29 3.24 -2.64 -20.84
C TYR A 29 3.22 -4.06 -21.42
N ARG A 30 4.12 -4.94 -20.97
CA ARG A 30 4.16 -6.34 -21.44
C ARG A 30 2.84 -7.06 -21.19
N LEU A 31 2.22 -6.88 -20.03
CA LEU A 31 0.92 -7.46 -19.72
C LEU A 31 -0.19 -6.90 -20.63
N ALA A 32 -0.20 -5.59 -20.88
CA ALA A 32 -1.15 -4.95 -21.80
C ALA A 32 -1.05 -5.52 -23.23
N VAL A 33 0.17 -5.79 -23.71
CA VAL A 33 0.40 -6.41 -25.02
C VAL A 33 -0.07 -7.87 -25.03
N GLN A 34 0.24 -8.65 -23.98
CA GLN A 34 -0.16 -10.06 -23.87
C GLN A 34 -1.68 -10.25 -23.83
N LYS A 35 -2.41 -9.28 -23.28
CA LYS A 35 -3.87 -9.29 -23.19
C LYS A 35 -4.57 -8.58 -24.35
N GLU A 36 -3.82 -8.18 -25.37
CA GLU A 36 -4.32 -7.43 -26.54
C GLU A 36 -5.01 -6.10 -26.19
N LEU A 37 -4.84 -5.61 -24.96
CA LEU A 37 -5.43 -4.35 -24.48
C LEU A 37 -4.86 -3.13 -25.21
N LYS A 38 -3.65 -3.28 -25.80
CA LYS A 38 -3.03 -2.24 -26.62
C LYS A 38 -3.92 -1.77 -27.79
N ASN A 39 -4.80 -2.64 -28.30
CA ASN A 39 -5.66 -2.33 -29.44
C ASN A 39 -6.83 -1.41 -29.07
N TYR A 40 -7.10 -1.25 -27.77
CA TYR A 40 -8.19 -0.42 -27.24
C TYR A 40 -7.69 0.94 -26.72
N LEU A 41 -6.38 1.13 -26.61
CA LEU A 41 -5.82 2.41 -26.22
C LEU A 41 -6.02 3.42 -27.34
N ASN A 42 -6.57 4.60 -27.03
CA ASN A 42 -6.46 5.77 -27.90
C ASN A 42 -5.49 6.76 -27.26
N ALA A 43 -4.28 6.83 -27.81
CA ALA A 43 -3.18 7.64 -27.27
C ALA A 43 -3.18 9.08 -27.79
N ASN A 44 -3.68 9.27 -29.01
CA ASN A 44 -3.82 10.58 -29.62
C ASN A 44 -5.19 11.18 -29.30
N LYS A 45 -5.27 12.52 -29.32
CA LYS A 45 -6.56 13.21 -29.26
C LYS A 45 -7.46 12.71 -30.39
N ILE A 46 -8.68 12.30 -30.04
CA ILE A 46 -9.67 11.85 -31.01
C ILE A 46 -10.21 13.06 -31.76
N GLU A 47 -10.02 13.06 -33.08
CA GLU A 47 -10.56 14.04 -34.00
C GLU A 47 -11.54 13.35 -34.95
N VAL A 48 -12.82 13.74 -34.87
CA VAL A 48 -13.91 13.09 -35.62
C VAL A 48 -14.18 13.79 -36.95
N ARG A 49 -13.75 15.05 -37.11
CA ARG A 49 -14.02 15.89 -38.28
C ARG A 49 -12.79 16.68 -38.69
N GLY A 50 -12.69 16.97 -39.98
CA GLY A 50 -11.62 17.77 -40.57
C GLY A 50 -10.54 16.93 -41.24
N GLN A 51 -9.51 17.60 -41.76
CA GLN A 51 -8.42 16.96 -42.53
C GLN A 51 -7.52 16.04 -41.67
N ASN A 52 -7.59 16.17 -40.34
CA ASN A 52 -6.81 15.40 -39.37
C ASN A 52 -7.62 14.34 -38.62
N ALA A 53 -8.85 14.06 -39.07
CA ALA A 53 -9.69 13.04 -38.44
C ALA A 53 -8.97 11.68 -38.38
N ASN A 54 -9.06 11.02 -37.22
CA ASN A 54 -8.26 9.84 -36.88
C ASN A 54 -9.04 8.74 -36.16
N TRP A 55 -10.36 8.87 -36.05
CA TRP A 55 -11.23 7.89 -35.40
C TRP A 55 -12.37 7.45 -36.30
N LEU A 56 -12.65 6.15 -36.30
CA LEU A 56 -13.73 5.54 -37.07
C LEU A 56 -14.85 5.06 -36.14
N PRO A 57 -16.13 5.35 -36.47
CA PRO A 57 -17.26 4.78 -35.75
C PRO A 57 -17.35 3.26 -35.95
N PRO A 58 -17.93 2.53 -34.98
CA PRO A 58 -18.23 1.11 -35.13
C PRO A 58 -19.05 0.84 -36.41
N GLY A 59 -18.67 -0.21 -37.15
CA GLY A 59 -19.34 -0.61 -38.40
C GLY A 59 -18.78 0.02 -39.68
N TYR A 60 -17.83 0.96 -39.58
CA TYR A 60 -17.13 1.52 -40.72
C TYR A 60 -15.78 0.82 -40.93
N MET A 61 -15.36 0.68 -42.19
CA MET A 61 -14.07 0.08 -42.54
C MET A 61 -13.26 1.01 -43.43
N ILE A 62 -11.93 0.90 -43.31
CA ILE A 62 -10.98 1.59 -44.16
C ILE A 62 -10.89 0.82 -45.48
N ILE A 63 -11.22 1.47 -46.59
CA ILE A 63 -11.19 0.85 -47.93
C ILE A 63 -9.73 0.72 -48.43
N ASP A 64 -8.89 1.70 -48.11
CA ASP A 64 -7.48 1.74 -48.52
C ASP A 64 -6.58 2.09 -47.32
N ILE A 65 -6.02 1.06 -46.70
CA ILE A 65 -5.14 1.16 -45.52
C ILE A 65 -3.77 1.72 -45.88
N GLU A 66 -3.31 1.50 -47.11
CA GLU A 66 -1.97 1.92 -47.55
C GLU A 66 -1.89 3.43 -47.79
N SER A 67 -3.01 4.06 -48.14
CA SER A 67 -3.10 5.51 -48.25
C SER A 67 -2.70 6.24 -46.96
N THR A 68 -2.12 7.44 -47.10
CA THR A 68 -1.78 8.31 -45.97
C THR A 68 -2.97 8.59 -45.05
N ILE A 69 -4.19 8.59 -45.60
CA ILE A 69 -5.43 8.79 -44.84
C ILE A 69 -5.80 7.50 -44.09
N GLY A 70 -5.75 6.34 -44.75
CA GLY A 70 -6.03 5.04 -44.13
C GLY A 70 -5.10 4.73 -42.96
N GLN A 71 -3.81 5.02 -43.10
CA GLN A 71 -2.83 4.82 -42.02
C GLN A 71 -3.16 5.63 -40.76
N ARG A 72 -3.77 6.82 -40.88
CA ARG A 72 -4.16 7.66 -39.71
C ARG A 72 -5.29 7.04 -38.88
N TYR A 73 -6.17 6.28 -39.53
CA TYR A 73 -7.25 5.58 -38.85
C TYR A 73 -6.83 4.18 -38.39
N ALA A 74 -5.87 3.56 -39.07
CA ALA A 74 -5.41 2.21 -38.78
C ALA A 74 -4.34 2.14 -37.68
N TYR A 75 -3.44 3.12 -37.62
CA TYR A 75 -2.27 3.07 -36.75
C TYR A 75 -2.10 4.33 -35.92
N GLN A 76 -1.61 4.13 -34.70
CA GLN A 76 -1.17 5.20 -33.81
C GLN A 76 0.11 4.77 -33.09
N THR A 77 0.93 5.76 -32.77
CA THR A 77 2.15 5.55 -32.00
C THR A 77 1.93 6.05 -30.58
N ALA A 78 2.19 5.19 -29.60
CA ALA A 78 2.07 5.53 -28.18
C ALA A 78 3.36 5.20 -27.44
N LYS A 79 3.69 5.98 -26.41
CA LYS A 79 4.83 5.68 -25.55
C LYS A 79 4.49 4.48 -24.66
N ARG A 80 5.49 3.66 -24.30
CA ARG A 80 5.32 2.54 -23.36
C ARG A 80 4.63 2.96 -22.06
N LYS A 81 4.99 4.13 -21.53
CA LYS A 81 4.39 4.69 -20.31
C LYS A 81 2.87 4.84 -20.43
N THR A 82 2.35 5.24 -21.59
CA THR A 82 0.90 5.42 -21.81
C THR A 82 0.12 4.11 -21.60
N PHE A 83 0.66 2.97 -22.01
CA PHE A 83 0.03 1.67 -21.75
C PHE A 83 0.08 1.28 -20.28
N SER A 84 1.16 1.64 -19.57
CA SER A 84 1.25 1.44 -18.12
C SER A 84 0.17 2.26 -17.39
N ASP A 85 0.09 3.55 -17.71
CA ASP A 85 -0.90 4.46 -17.14
C ASP A 85 -2.33 3.98 -17.45
N MET A 86 -2.57 3.43 -18.65
CA MET A 86 -3.85 2.80 -19.03
C MET A 86 -4.19 1.59 -18.13
N ILE A 87 -3.24 0.69 -17.85
CA ILE A 87 -3.48 -0.46 -16.99
C ILE A 87 -3.76 -0.02 -15.55
N GLU A 88 -3.03 0.97 -15.04
CA GLU A 88 -3.28 1.57 -13.72
C GLU A 88 -4.67 2.22 -13.66
N ALA A 89 -5.06 2.97 -14.70
CA ALA A 89 -6.39 3.55 -14.81
C ALA A 89 -7.49 2.49 -14.87
N PHE A 90 -7.30 1.38 -15.60
CA PHE A 90 -8.23 0.26 -15.60
C PHE A 90 -8.40 -0.34 -14.22
N ILE A 91 -7.29 -0.61 -13.53
CA ILE A 91 -7.32 -1.12 -12.16
C ILE A 91 -8.10 -0.17 -11.24
N GLY A 92 -7.84 1.14 -11.34
CA GLY A 92 -8.57 2.17 -10.60
C GLY A 92 -10.07 2.18 -10.93
N ALA A 93 -10.42 2.07 -12.21
CA ALA A 93 -11.81 1.99 -12.66
C ALA A 93 -12.53 0.76 -12.10
N PHE A 94 -11.89 -0.42 -12.09
CA PHE A 94 -12.42 -1.63 -11.46
C PHE A 94 -12.65 -1.42 -9.95
N LEU A 95 -11.71 -0.78 -9.26
CA LEU A 95 -11.81 -0.51 -7.83
C LEU A 95 -12.98 0.42 -7.48
N ILE A 96 -13.20 1.47 -8.29
CA ILE A 96 -14.27 2.45 -8.10
C ILE A 96 -15.63 1.87 -8.48
N SER A 97 -15.71 1.15 -9.60
CA SER A 97 -16.98 0.63 -10.13
C SER A 97 -17.46 -0.65 -9.43
N THR A 98 -16.55 -1.39 -8.79
CA THR A 98 -16.88 -2.70 -8.17
C THR A 98 -16.44 -2.77 -6.70
N ASN A 99 -15.67 -3.79 -6.32
CA ASN A 99 -15.11 -3.99 -5.00
C ASN A 99 -13.64 -4.45 -5.12
N TYR A 100 -12.92 -4.44 -4.00
CA TYR A 100 -11.50 -4.82 -3.99
C TYR A 100 -11.28 -6.30 -4.36
N THR A 101 -12.23 -7.20 -4.06
CA THR A 101 -12.13 -8.62 -4.38
C THR A 101 -12.16 -8.86 -5.89
N THR A 102 -13.13 -8.27 -6.60
CA THR A 102 -13.22 -8.31 -8.07
C THR A 102 -12.01 -7.63 -8.70
N THR A 103 -11.54 -6.54 -8.12
CA THR A 103 -10.32 -5.86 -8.57
C THR A 103 -9.09 -6.77 -8.44
N ILE A 104 -8.95 -7.51 -7.35
CA ILE A 104 -7.88 -8.50 -7.16
C ILE A 104 -8.02 -9.63 -8.21
N GLN A 105 -9.23 -10.13 -8.48
CA GLN A 105 -9.44 -11.13 -9.53
C GLN A 105 -9.06 -10.59 -10.91
N PHE A 106 -9.38 -9.33 -11.21
CA PHE A 106 -8.96 -8.67 -12.44
C PHE A 106 -7.43 -8.52 -12.53
N MET A 107 -6.77 -8.09 -11.46
CA MET A 107 -5.30 -8.03 -11.39
C MET A 107 -4.67 -9.42 -11.60
N HIS A 108 -5.27 -10.46 -11.01
CA HIS A 108 -4.84 -11.84 -11.23
C HIS A 108 -4.98 -12.24 -12.70
N TRP A 109 -6.13 -11.96 -13.30
CA TRP A 109 -6.38 -12.21 -14.72
C TRP A 109 -5.40 -11.45 -15.63
N LEU A 110 -5.05 -10.19 -15.30
CA LEU A 110 -4.03 -9.41 -15.99
C LEU A 110 -2.65 -10.07 -15.96
N GLY A 111 -2.39 -10.99 -15.02
CA GLY A 111 -1.10 -11.65 -14.83
C GLY A 111 -0.23 -10.98 -13.77
N LEU A 112 -0.82 -10.12 -12.93
CA LEU A 112 -0.15 -9.64 -11.72
C LEU A 112 -0.20 -10.74 -10.65
N TYR A 113 0.93 -10.96 -9.98
CA TYR A 113 0.98 -11.80 -8.78
C TYR A 113 0.18 -11.16 -7.65
N VAL A 114 -1.06 -11.63 -7.52
CA VAL A 114 -1.93 -11.34 -6.39
C VAL A 114 -2.34 -12.69 -5.82
N SER A 115 -1.90 -12.99 -4.60
CA SER A 115 -2.26 -14.24 -3.95
C SER A 115 -3.69 -14.12 -3.41
N PRO A 116 -4.55 -15.15 -3.55
CA PRO A 116 -5.66 -15.31 -2.63
C PRO A 116 -5.07 -15.37 -1.22
N ILE A 117 -5.73 -14.70 -0.28
CA ILE A 117 -5.25 -14.48 1.09
C ILE A 117 -5.03 -15.86 1.73
N ALA A 118 -3.80 -16.37 1.67
CA ALA A 118 -3.39 -17.59 2.33
C ALA A 118 -3.09 -17.30 3.80
N LYS A 119 -2.86 -18.36 4.59
CA LYS A 119 -2.50 -18.28 6.01
C LYS A 119 -1.41 -17.23 6.22
N LEU A 120 -1.69 -16.26 7.09
CA LEU A 120 -0.79 -15.15 7.40
C LEU A 120 0.56 -15.73 7.86
N PRO A 121 1.69 -15.33 7.24
CA PRO A 121 3.00 -15.80 7.69
C PRO A 121 3.18 -15.44 9.17
N SER A 122 3.72 -16.39 9.93
CA SER A 122 3.99 -16.17 11.35
C SER A 122 4.93 -14.99 11.53
N ILE A 123 4.61 -14.11 12.47
CA ILE A 123 5.48 -12.99 12.87
C ILE A 123 6.46 -13.38 13.99
N LEU A 124 6.35 -14.63 14.46
CA LEU A 124 7.24 -15.20 15.47
C LEU A 124 8.55 -15.63 14.81
N ARG A 125 9.67 -15.38 15.48
CA ARG A 125 10.98 -15.82 14.99
C ARG A 125 11.05 -17.34 14.95
N SER A 126 11.69 -17.87 13.92
CA SER A 126 11.90 -19.32 13.70
C SER A 126 12.61 -20.04 14.85
N ASN A 127 13.31 -19.30 15.72
CA ASN A 127 14.07 -19.85 16.85
C ASN A 127 13.17 -20.15 18.06
N ILE A 128 11.90 -19.78 18.01
CA ILE A 128 10.90 -20.29 18.97
C ILE A 128 10.48 -21.66 18.44
N GLU A 129 11.15 -22.71 18.93
CA GLU A 129 10.67 -24.07 18.70
C GLU A 129 9.23 -24.20 19.25
N PRO A 130 8.36 -24.98 18.59
CA PRO A 130 6.96 -25.06 18.95
C PRO A 130 6.79 -25.87 20.25
N THR A 131 6.95 -25.20 21.37
CA THR A 131 6.37 -25.61 22.65
C THR A 131 4.96 -25.04 22.67
N SER A 132 3.93 -25.90 22.66
CA SER A 132 2.46 -25.66 22.59
C SER A 132 1.92 -24.20 22.43
N GLU A 133 0.85 -24.01 21.65
CA GLU A 133 0.24 -22.67 21.43
C GLU A 133 -0.05 -21.88 22.72
N GLN A 134 -0.33 -22.58 23.82
CA GLN A 134 -0.53 -21.99 25.15
C GLN A 134 0.75 -21.37 25.71
N GLN A 135 1.89 -22.07 25.63
CA GLN A 135 3.17 -21.57 26.13
C GLN A 135 3.68 -20.38 25.32
N ILE A 136 3.50 -20.39 23.99
CA ILE A 136 3.81 -19.24 23.14
C ILE A 136 2.99 -18.02 23.59
N SER A 137 1.70 -18.22 23.85
CA SER A 137 0.80 -17.15 24.30
C SER A 137 1.20 -16.61 25.67
N GLU A 138 1.62 -17.46 26.60
CA GLU A 138 2.12 -17.06 27.92
C GLU A 138 3.40 -16.22 27.83
N ILE A 139 4.36 -16.64 26.99
CA ILE A 139 5.62 -15.91 26.78
C ILE A 139 5.34 -14.52 26.18
N ILE A 140 4.46 -14.45 25.18
CA ILE A 140 4.03 -13.19 24.57
C ILE A 140 3.37 -12.30 25.62
N ASN A 141 2.43 -12.85 26.41
CA ASN A 141 1.73 -12.10 27.45
C ASN A 141 2.69 -11.57 28.51
N LYS A 142 3.65 -12.39 28.95
CA LYS A 142 4.68 -11.97 29.91
C LYS A 142 5.49 -10.81 29.37
N PHE A 143 6.03 -10.93 28.16
CA PHE A 143 6.80 -9.85 27.53
C PHE A 143 5.96 -8.59 27.31
N PHE A 144 4.69 -8.77 26.94
CA PHE A 144 3.73 -7.69 26.73
C PHE A 144 3.53 -6.86 28.01
N HIS A 145 3.33 -7.53 29.15
CA HIS A 145 3.18 -6.87 30.45
C HIS A 145 4.52 -6.31 30.97
N ASP A 146 5.62 -7.05 30.84
CA ASP A 146 6.97 -6.62 31.28
C ASP A 146 7.44 -5.32 30.61
N LYS A 147 6.97 -5.07 29.38
CA LYS A 147 7.27 -3.85 28.60
C LYS A 147 6.13 -2.83 28.60
N ALA A 148 5.10 -3.03 29.41
CA ALA A 148 3.94 -2.15 29.56
C ALA A 148 3.16 -1.87 28.26
N PHE A 149 3.10 -2.81 27.33
CA PHE A 149 2.33 -2.67 26.08
C PHE A 149 0.81 -2.56 26.32
N ASN A 150 0.32 -2.99 27.49
CA ASN A 150 -1.07 -2.82 27.92
C ASN A 150 -1.48 -1.32 28.03
N GLU A 151 -0.53 -0.44 28.31
CA GLU A 151 -0.80 1.01 28.34
C GLU A 151 -1.10 1.55 26.94
N ILE A 152 -0.47 0.97 25.90
CA ILE A 152 -0.70 1.35 24.51
C ILE A 152 -2.11 0.94 24.09
N GLU A 153 -2.54 -0.29 24.37
CA GLU A 153 -3.92 -0.75 24.09
C GLU A 153 -4.98 0.15 24.74
N THR A 154 -4.75 0.52 26.01
CA THR A 154 -5.63 1.44 26.75
C THR A 154 -5.64 2.83 26.10
N MET A 155 -4.49 3.29 25.60
CA MET A 155 -4.37 4.60 24.97
C MET A 155 -5.12 4.68 23.64
N ILE A 156 -5.03 3.64 22.80
CA ILE A 156 -5.71 3.58 21.50
C ILE A 156 -7.15 3.07 21.62
N ASN A 157 -7.57 2.68 22.83
CA ASN A 157 -8.87 2.07 23.12
C ASN A 157 -9.18 0.87 22.20
N TYR A 158 -8.17 0.02 22.00
CA TYR A 158 -8.25 -1.16 21.14
C TYR A 158 -7.45 -2.30 21.76
N THR A 159 -8.02 -3.51 21.74
CA THR A 159 -7.38 -4.73 22.23
C THR A 159 -7.00 -5.61 21.05
N PHE A 160 -5.71 -5.91 20.92
CA PHE A 160 -5.21 -6.74 19.83
C PHE A 160 -5.53 -8.20 20.09
N GLN A 161 -6.13 -8.87 19.10
CA GLN A 161 -6.34 -10.32 19.15
C GLN A 161 -5.02 -11.08 19.28
N SER A 162 -3.96 -10.60 18.62
CA SER A 162 -2.60 -11.12 18.77
C SER A 162 -1.64 -10.00 19.15
N LYS A 163 -1.22 -10.04 20.42
CA LYS A 163 -0.26 -9.11 21.03
C LYS A 163 1.12 -9.14 20.36
N ALA A 164 1.47 -10.24 19.68
CA ALA A 164 2.72 -10.36 18.94
C ALA A 164 2.86 -9.30 17.84
N TYR A 165 1.77 -8.93 17.16
CA TYR A 165 1.82 -7.88 16.13
C TYR A 165 2.13 -6.50 16.73
N LEU A 166 1.57 -6.19 17.90
CA LEU A 166 1.88 -4.94 18.58
C LEU A 166 3.35 -4.90 19.02
N ILE A 167 3.86 -5.99 19.59
CA ILE A 167 5.27 -6.09 19.99
C ILE A 167 6.18 -5.90 18.77
N ALA A 168 5.88 -6.58 17.65
CA ALA A 168 6.65 -6.47 16.42
C ALA A 168 6.66 -5.03 15.88
N ALA A 169 5.49 -4.38 15.82
CA ALA A 169 5.34 -3.01 15.32
C ALA A 169 6.15 -1.98 16.13
N PHE A 170 6.38 -2.23 17.42
CA PHE A 170 7.16 -1.34 18.30
C PHE A 170 8.62 -1.81 18.51
N THR A 171 9.09 -2.82 17.78
CA THR A 171 10.46 -3.35 17.91
C THR A 171 11.34 -2.89 16.75
N HIS A 172 12.30 -2.01 17.05
CA HIS A 172 13.36 -1.62 16.11
C HIS A 172 14.37 -2.76 15.87
N PRO A 173 14.94 -2.91 14.65
CA PRO A 173 15.93 -3.96 14.33
C PRO A 173 17.12 -4.05 15.29
N SER A 174 17.58 -2.92 15.84
CA SER A 174 18.67 -2.87 16.82
C SER A 174 18.29 -3.39 18.23
N ASN A 175 17.01 -3.66 18.48
CA ASN A 175 16.55 -4.12 19.79
C ASN A 175 16.72 -5.65 19.94
N PHE A 176 17.91 -6.05 20.37
CA PHE A 176 18.25 -7.44 20.65
C PHE A 176 17.48 -8.06 21.83
N ALA A 177 16.76 -7.26 22.63
CA ALA A 177 15.95 -7.76 23.74
C ALA A 177 14.68 -8.47 23.26
N ASN A 178 14.18 -8.11 22.07
CA ASN A 178 13.09 -8.85 21.44
C ASN A 178 13.66 -10.07 20.70
N ARG A 179 13.45 -11.24 21.28
CA ARG A 179 13.77 -12.54 20.67
C ARG A 179 12.50 -13.28 20.20
N LEU A 180 11.34 -12.66 20.37
CA LEU A 180 10.04 -13.29 20.18
C LEU A 180 9.49 -13.06 18.78
N THR A 181 9.56 -11.83 18.29
CA THR A 181 8.96 -11.45 17.00
C THR A 181 10.00 -10.86 16.06
N ASP A 182 9.63 -10.79 14.79
CA ASP A 182 10.33 -9.96 13.82
C ASP A 182 10.27 -8.46 14.21
N CYS A 183 11.07 -7.64 13.52
CA CYS A 183 11.08 -6.19 13.64
C CYS A 183 9.93 -5.54 12.86
N TYR A 184 9.75 -4.24 13.05
CA TYR A 184 8.67 -3.49 12.41
C TYR A 184 8.84 -3.31 10.88
N GLU A 185 10.03 -3.48 10.30
CA GLU A 185 10.33 -3.12 8.90
C GLU A 185 9.38 -3.78 7.89
N ARG A 186 9.04 -5.06 8.10
CA ARG A 186 8.09 -5.77 7.21
C ARG A 186 6.66 -5.23 7.38
N LEU A 187 6.29 -4.84 8.59
CA LEU A 187 5.00 -4.22 8.88
C LEU A 187 4.91 -2.79 8.34
N GLU A 188 6.02 -2.04 8.33
CA GLU A 188 6.14 -0.72 7.69
C GLU A 188 5.88 -0.83 6.19
N PHE A 189 6.58 -1.74 5.49
CA PHE A 189 6.33 -2.01 4.07
C PHE A 189 4.85 -2.30 3.76
N LEU A 190 4.18 -3.03 4.65
CA LEU A 190 2.76 -3.33 4.50
C LEU A 190 1.88 -2.13 4.85
N GLY A 191 2.21 -1.42 5.93
CA GLY A 191 1.50 -0.26 6.45
C GLY A 191 1.48 0.88 5.45
N ASP A 192 2.63 1.22 4.85
CA ASP A 192 2.75 2.27 3.84
C ASP A 192 1.77 2.01 2.68
N ALA A 193 1.77 0.79 2.14
CA ALA A 193 0.88 0.44 1.05
C ALA A 193 -0.62 0.50 1.42
N ILE A 194 -0.98 0.25 2.69
CA ILE A 194 -2.35 0.35 3.18
C ILE A 194 -2.74 1.82 3.38
N LEU A 195 -1.84 2.61 3.96
CA LEU A 195 -2.05 4.05 4.20
C LEU A 195 -2.20 4.79 2.87
N ASP A 196 -1.31 4.54 1.90
CA ASP A 196 -1.43 5.05 0.53
C ASP A 196 -2.82 4.73 -0.02
N PHE A 197 -3.21 3.46 0.00
CA PHE A 197 -4.49 3.01 -0.55
C PHE A 197 -5.69 3.73 0.09
N PHE A 198 -5.71 3.89 1.41
CA PHE A 198 -6.78 4.62 2.09
C PHE A 198 -6.75 6.12 1.78
N SER A 199 -5.56 6.74 1.76
CA SER A 199 -5.39 8.15 1.39
C SER A 199 -5.93 8.41 -0.02
N TYR A 200 -5.51 7.61 -1.02
CA TYR A 200 -6.01 7.70 -2.40
C TYR A 200 -7.53 7.48 -2.46
N THR A 201 -8.04 6.43 -1.81
CA THR A 201 -9.47 6.09 -1.88
C THR A 201 -10.35 7.14 -1.20
N LEU A 202 -9.92 7.69 -0.07
CA LEU A 202 -10.64 8.78 0.63
C LEU A 202 -10.60 10.06 -0.20
N CYS A 203 -9.44 10.40 -0.77
CA CYS A 203 -9.28 11.55 -1.66
C CYS A 203 -10.25 11.45 -2.84
N ILE A 204 -10.22 10.34 -3.59
CA ILE A 204 -11.11 10.12 -4.76
C ILE A 204 -12.60 10.23 -4.37
N ARG A 205 -12.99 9.77 -3.17
CA ARG A 205 -14.39 9.84 -2.70
C ARG A 205 -14.81 11.22 -2.19
N GLN A 206 -13.86 12.03 -1.71
CA GLN A 206 -14.13 13.38 -1.21
C GLN A 206 -13.99 14.46 -2.29
N LEU A 207 -13.22 14.19 -3.35
CA LEU A 207 -13.09 15.08 -4.50
C LEU A 207 -14.39 15.08 -5.32
N GLN A 208 -15.02 16.26 -5.40
CA GLN A 208 -15.94 16.61 -6.48
C GLN A 208 -15.16 16.57 -7.82
N PRO A 209 -15.83 16.33 -8.97
CA PRO A 209 -15.22 15.87 -10.23
C PRO A 209 -14.14 16.76 -10.89
N GLU A 210 -13.74 17.89 -10.30
CA GLU A 210 -12.86 18.89 -10.91
C GLU A 210 -11.46 19.02 -10.26
N CYS A 211 -11.10 18.16 -9.32
CA CYS A 211 -9.84 18.31 -8.58
C CYS A 211 -8.77 17.29 -9.01
N ASP A 212 -7.58 17.78 -9.38
CA ASP A 212 -6.41 16.96 -9.68
C ASP A 212 -5.92 16.23 -8.41
N ALA A 213 -6.21 14.93 -8.32
CA ALA A 213 -5.89 14.10 -7.15
C ALA A 213 -4.38 14.05 -6.84
N SER A 214 -3.51 14.21 -7.83
CA SER A 214 -2.05 14.15 -7.66
C SER A 214 -1.49 15.29 -6.81
N GLU A 215 -2.01 16.51 -6.91
CA GLU A 215 -1.48 17.68 -6.18
C GLU A 215 -1.91 17.70 -4.71
N SER A 216 -3.07 17.10 -4.40
CA SER A 216 -3.59 16.99 -3.03
C SER A 216 -2.85 15.95 -2.20
N ILE A 217 -2.29 14.94 -2.86
CA ILE A 217 -1.65 13.77 -2.22
C ILE A 217 -0.17 14.05 -1.93
N GLU A 218 0.53 14.76 -2.81
CA GLU A 218 1.91 15.19 -2.58
C GLU A 218 2.06 16.08 -1.33
N LYS A 219 0.99 16.79 -0.93
CA LYS A 219 0.94 17.58 0.32
C LYS A 219 0.68 16.74 1.58
N MET A 220 0.26 15.48 1.42
CA MET A 220 -0.18 14.59 2.50
C MET A 220 0.88 13.55 2.90
N ASP A 221 1.89 13.30 2.06
CA ASP A 221 2.72 12.09 2.18
C ASP A 221 3.76 12.09 3.33
N ASP A 222 4.36 13.21 3.76
CA ASP A 222 5.48 13.10 4.72
C ASP A 222 5.23 13.64 6.12
N LYS A 223 4.34 14.63 6.28
CA LYS A 223 4.17 15.34 7.56
C LYS A 223 3.02 14.84 8.42
N PRO A 224 1.79 14.61 7.92
CA PRO A 224 0.67 14.28 8.80
C PRO A 224 0.72 12.84 9.31
N ILE A 225 1.36 11.88 8.63
CA ILE A 225 1.53 10.50 9.13
C ILE A 225 2.63 10.46 10.20
N ALA A 226 3.80 11.05 9.95
CA ALA A 226 4.83 11.20 10.99
C ALA A 226 4.31 12.02 12.17
N ILE A 227 3.52 13.08 11.94
CA ILE A 227 2.86 13.85 13.01
C ILE A 227 1.73 13.07 13.67
N CYS A 228 0.97 12.23 12.97
CA CYS A 228 -0.07 11.38 13.56
C CYS A 228 0.54 10.25 14.37
N ILE A 229 1.58 9.57 13.87
CA ILE A 229 2.35 8.58 14.62
C ILE A 229 3.07 9.28 15.77
N VAL A 230 3.71 10.43 15.59
CA VAL A 230 4.33 11.19 16.69
C VAL A 230 3.27 11.80 17.63
N ARG A 231 2.02 12.04 17.24
CA ARG A 231 0.95 12.49 18.14
C ARG A 231 0.23 11.34 18.84
N MET A 232 0.09 10.19 18.18
CA MET A 232 -0.52 8.96 18.71
C MET A 232 0.47 8.18 19.58
N THR A 233 1.76 8.21 19.23
CA THR A 233 2.85 7.55 19.95
C THR A 233 3.73 8.52 20.73
N ASN A 234 3.52 9.85 20.66
CA ASN A 234 4.36 10.86 21.34
C ASN A 234 5.88 10.63 21.21
N GLY A 235 6.34 10.07 20.08
CA GLY A 235 7.74 9.77 19.81
C GLY A 235 8.28 8.48 20.45
N ILE A 236 7.43 7.49 20.73
CA ILE A 236 7.86 6.17 21.22
C ILE A 236 8.43 5.35 20.07
N LEU A 237 9.69 5.64 19.70
CA LEU A 237 10.59 4.62 19.17
C LEU A 237 11.27 3.95 20.36
N VAL A 238 11.21 2.61 20.42
CA VAL A 238 11.88 1.82 21.46
C VAL A 238 13.37 1.75 21.15
N GLU A 239 14.06 2.89 21.29
CA GLU A 239 15.49 2.89 21.54
C GLU A 239 15.72 2.62 23.03
N GLY A 240 16.31 1.46 23.30
CA GLY A 240 17.31 1.13 24.33
C GLY A 240 17.19 1.56 25.80
N ARG A 241 16.32 2.49 26.21
CA ARG A 241 16.27 2.97 27.60
C ARG A 241 14.83 3.06 28.13
N GLY A 242 14.58 2.27 29.16
CA GLY A 242 13.55 2.36 30.19
C GLY A 242 12.19 2.94 29.82
N VAL A 243 11.19 2.06 29.68
CA VAL A 243 9.76 2.39 29.53
C VAL A 243 9.27 3.37 30.62
N ASN A 244 9.76 3.23 31.86
CA ASN A 244 9.39 4.08 33.00
C ASN A 244 9.83 5.56 32.87
N ALA A 245 11.01 5.83 32.31
CA ALA A 245 11.48 7.20 32.08
C ALA A 245 10.69 7.89 30.94
N LYS A 246 10.11 7.10 30.04
CA LYS A 246 9.30 7.56 28.90
C LYS A 246 7.84 7.85 29.32
N ILE A 247 7.26 7.04 30.22
CA ILE A 247 5.96 7.28 30.86
C ILE A 247 5.98 8.61 31.67
N ALA A 248 7.07 8.90 32.37
CA ALA A 248 7.22 10.15 33.13
C ALA A 248 7.18 11.42 32.24
N LYS A 249 7.83 11.38 31.05
CA LYS A 249 7.77 12.47 30.07
C LYS A 249 6.38 12.63 29.45
N MET A 250 5.65 11.54 29.23
CA MET A 250 4.26 11.58 28.72
C MET A 250 3.28 12.22 29.70
N ASN A 251 3.36 11.89 31.01
CA ASN A 251 2.49 12.47 32.03
C ASN A 251 2.71 13.98 32.19
N ALA A 252 3.96 14.45 32.12
CA ALA A 252 4.29 15.87 32.13
C ALA A 252 3.71 16.62 30.92
N CYS A 253 3.73 16.00 29.73
CA CYS A 253 3.20 16.62 28.50
C CYS A 253 1.66 16.64 28.46
N ARG A 254 1.00 15.60 28.99
CA ARG A 254 -0.48 15.55 29.11
C ARG A 254 -1.01 16.60 30.08
N GLN A 255 -0.26 16.95 31.13
CA GLN A 255 -0.58 18.09 32.01
C GLN A 255 -0.40 19.43 31.30
N ALA A 256 0.62 19.58 30.44
CA ALA A 256 0.84 20.81 29.67
C ALA A 256 -0.28 21.06 28.64
N LEU A 257 -0.74 20.03 27.93
CA LEU A 257 -1.86 20.11 26.97
C LEU A 257 -3.23 20.36 27.63
N LYS A 258 -3.44 19.87 28.87
CA LYS A 258 -4.63 20.23 29.65
C LYS A 258 -4.61 21.71 30.06
N LYS A 259 -3.43 22.27 30.37
CA LYS A 259 -3.29 23.71 30.67
C LYS A 259 -3.49 24.61 29.44
N SER A 260 -3.10 24.18 28.24
CA SER A 260 -3.27 24.97 27.01
C SER A 260 -4.70 24.96 26.44
N LYS A 261 -5.58 24.07 26.91
CA LYS A 261 -7.02 24.05 26.56
C LYS A 261 -7.90 24.82 27.55
N LEU A 262 -7.29 25.39 28.61
CA LEU A 262 -7.94 26.19 29.64
C LEU A 262 -7.58 27.69 29.54
N GLN A 263 -6.95 28.10 28.43
CA GLN A 263 -6.73 29.50 28.05
C GLN A 263 -7.43 29.81 26.74
#